data_AF-A0A1A8I990-F1
#
_entry.id   AF-A0A1A8I990-F1
#
_cell.length_a   1.000
_cell.length_b   1.000
_cell.length_c   1.000
_cell.angle_alpha   90.00
_cell.angle_beta   90.00
_cell.angle_gamma   90.00
#
_symmetry.space_group_name_H-M   'P 1'
#
loop_
_entity.id
_entity.type
_entity.pdbx_description
1 polymer ?
#
loop_
_entity_poly.entity_id
_entity_poly.type
_entity_poly.pdbx_seq_one_letter_code
_entity_poly.pdbx_strand_id
1 'polypeptide(L)'
;TASSRVRSRHFETGEIFLSSSGRRCLQPKVVPLLFHWNDYTKKSEGPRVWERRPRPVDTVAMATEDNNTEDGNTNIPIAGYAESDPASIPMTKDHDYAASSWIVVDRIKYESMSREIEELRQQLESYHLTQGF
;
A
#
# COMPACT_ATOMS: atom_id res chain seq x y z
N THR A 1 10.98 -28.74 -1.97
CA THR A 1 12.11 -28.62 -2.93
C THR A 1 12.12 -27.22 -3.49
N ALA A 2 13.15 -26.42 -3.22
CA ALA A 2 13.25 -25.06 -3.74
C ALA A 2 13.69 -25.11 -5.21
N SER A 3 12.77 -24.83 -6.14
CA SER A 3 12.99 -24.91 -7.60
C SER A 3 13.24 -23.54 -8.25
N SER A 4 13.83 -22.60 -7.51
CA SER A 4 14.15 -21.27 -8.05
C SER A 4 15.35 -21.34 -9.00
N ARG A 5 15.26 -20.66 -10.15
CA ARG A 5 16.31 -20.59 -11.17
C ARG A 5 16.52 -19.13 -11.58
N VAL A 6 17.76 -18.80 -11.92
CA VAL A 6 18.17 -17.44 -12.33
C VAL A 6 18.58 -17.47 -13.81
N ARG A 7 18.22 -16.42 -14.57
CA ARG A 7 18.62 -16.30 -15.99
C ARG A 7 20.12 -16.01 -16.10
N SER A 8 20.77 -16.49 -17.17
CA SER A 8 22.23 -16.33 -17.36
C SER A 8 22.71 -14.87 -17.43
N ARG A 9 21.84 -13.93 -17.80
CA ARG A 9 22.16 -12.48 -17.86
C ARG A 9 22.49 -11.84 -16.51
N HIS A 10 22.20 -12.52 -15.41
CA HIS A 10 22.55 -12.06 -14.07
C HIS A 10 23.98 -12.44 -13.68
N PHE A 11 24.74 -13.06 -14.59
CA PHE A 11 26.14 -13.41 -14.42
C PHE A 11 26.95 -12.68 -15.49
N GLU A 12 28.20 -12.35 -15.16
CA GLU A 12 29.10 -11.78 -16.16
C GLU A 12 29.42 -12.84 -17.24
N THR A 13 29.71 -12.37 -18.45
CA THR A 13 30.04 -13.30 -19.56
C THR A 13 31.30 -14.11 -19.25
N GLY A 14 32.26 -13.54 -18.52
CA GLY A 14 33.49 -14.23 -18.10
C GLY A 14 33.28 -15.33 -17.05
N GLU A 15 32.13 -15.36 -16.37
CA GLU A 15 31.80 -16.34 -15.34
C GLU A 15 31.17 -17.61 -15.91
N ILE A 16 30.75 -17.59 -17.17
CA ILE A 16 30.11 -18.72 -17.85
C ILE A 16 31.11 -19.36 -18.83
N PHE A 17 31.44 -20.62 -18.61
CA PHE A 17 32.36 -21.38 -19.47
C PHE A 17 31.70 -22.61 -20.10
N LEU A 18 32.33 -23.16 -21.14
CA LEU A 18 31.94 -24.43 -21.74
C LEU A 18 32.74 -25.56 -21.08
N SER A 19 32.01 -26.51 -20.49
CA SER A 19 32.58 -27.77 -20.04
C SER A 19 33.08 -28.59 -21.24
N SER A 20 34.00 -29.52 -21.01
CA SER A 20 34.50 -30.48 -22.01
C SER A 20 33.37 -31.29 -22.66
N SER A 21 32.23 -31.42 -21.98
CA SER A 21 31.01 -32.05 -22.50
C SER A 21 30.13 -31.12 -23.35
N GLY A 22 30.58 -29.90 -23.67
CA GLY A 22 29.82 -28.87 -24.41
C GLY A 22 28.71 -28.17 -23.60
N ARG A 23 28.59 -28.46 -22.30
CA ARG A 23 27.58 -27.83 -21.43
C ARG A 23 28.09 -26.48 -20.90
N ARG A 24 27.24 -25.45 -20.93
CA ARG A 24 27.54 -24.18 -20.27
C ARG A 24 27.42 -24.34 -18.75
N CYS A 25 28.47 -23.95 -18.04
CA CYS A 25 28.58 -24.05 -16.60
C CYS A 25 29.01 -22.69 -16.03
N LEU A 26 28.58 -22.43 -14.79
CA LEU A 26 29.08 -21.28 -14.02
C LEU A 26 30.39 -21.66 -13.34
N GLN A 27 31.30 -20.70 -13.23
CA GLN A 27 32.48 -20.86 -12.40
C GLN A 27 32.08 -21.15 -10.94
N PRO A 28 32.87 -21.95 -10.21
CA PRO A 28 32.58 -22.25 -8.81
C PRO A 28 32.47 -20.98 -7.98
N LYS A 29 31.47 -20.93 -7.08
CA LYS A 29 31.23 -19.83 -6.12
C LYS A 29 30.86 -18.48 -6.73
N VAL A 30 30.55 -18.42 -8.03
CA VAL A 30 30.00 -17.22 -8.64
C VAL A 30 28.60 -16.95 -8.10
N VAL A 31 28.34 -15.67 -7.80
CA VAL A 31 27.07 -15.17 -7.29
C VAL A 31 26.51 -14.20 -8.34
N PRO A 32 25.21 -14.25 -8.67
CA PRO A 32 24.65 -13.34 -9.66
C PRO A 32 24.84 -11.89 -9.21
N LEU A 33 25.30 -11.03 -10.13
CA LEU A 33 25.34 -9.60 -9.94
C LEU A 33 23.91 -9.09 -9.79
N LEU A 34 23.74 -8.29 -8.74
CA LEU A 34 22.48 -7.80 -8.17
C LEU A 34 21.29 -7.79 -9.15
N PHE A 35 20.20 -8.44 -8.75
CA PHE A 35 18.94 -8.36 -9.46
C PHE A 35 18.51 -6.90 -9.52
N HIS A 36 18.33 -6.37 -10.72
CA HIS A 36 17.58 -5.13 -10.91
C HIS A 36 16.15 -5.48 -10.50
N TRP A 37 15.82 -5.19 -9.24
CA TRP A 37 14.49 -5.39 -8.69
C TRP A 37 13.58 -4.32 -9.30
N ASN A 38 13.18 -4.60 -10.54
CA ASN A 38 12.11 -3.91 -11.25
C ASN A 38 12.35 -2.44 -11.60
N ASP A 39 13.57 -2.06 -12.01
CA ASP A 39 13.95 -0.71 -12.49
C ASP A 39 13.15 0.42 -11.84
N TYR A 40 12.96 0.32 -10.53
CA TYR A 40 11.98 1.13 -9.83
C TYR A 40 12.56 2.54 -9.77
N THR A 41 12.11 3.34 -10.72
CA THR A 41 12.29 4.77 -10.71
C THR A 41 11.15 5.33 -9.85
N LYS A 42 11.50 6.16 -8.87
CA LYS A 42 10.48 6.93 -8.15
C LYS A 42 9.72 7.73 -9.20
N LYS A 43 8.45 7.40 -9.44
CA LYS A 43 7.60 8.18 -10.34
C LYS A 43 7.65 9.63 -9.86
N SER A 44 7.75 10.59 -10.79
CA SER A 44 7.59 12.01 -10.46
C SER A 44 6.31 12.19 -9.65
N GLU A 45 6.36 13.05 -8.63
CA GLU A 45 5.28 13.29 -7.67
C GLU A 45 4.05 13.85 -8.41
N GLY A 46 3.25 12.96 -8.99
CA GLY A 46 1.93 13.29 -9.50
C GLY A 46 1.02 13.65 -8.33
N PRO A 47 -0.10 14.37 -8.57
CA PRO A 47 -1.03 14.78 -7.52
C PRO A 47 -1.34 13.57 -6.65
N ARG A 48 -0.94 13.62 -5.37
CA ARG A 48 -1.10 12.47 -4.48
C ARG A 48 -2.59 12.14 -4.44
N VAL A 49 -2.94 10.86 -4.41
CA VAL A 49 -4.35 10.41 -4.29
C VAL A 49 -5.06 11.06 -3.08
N TRP A 50 -4.28 11.51 -2.08
CA TRP A 50 -4.73 12.19 -0.87
C TRP A 50 -4.74 13.73 -0.95
N GLU A 51 -4.38 14.34 -2.07
CA GLU A 51 -4.48 15.79 -2.23
C GLU A 51 -5.94 16.22 -2.32
N ARG A 52 -6.37 16.97 -1.30
CA ARG A 52 -7.73 17.48 -1.21
C ARG A 52 -7.92 18.61 -2.23
N ARG A 53 -8.90 18.46 -3.13
CA ARG A 53 -9.35 19.58 -3.99
C ARG A 53 -10.45 20.39 -3.30
N PRO A 54 -10.48 21.72 -3.48
CA PRO A 54 -11.60 22.54 -3.02
C PRO A 54 -12.91 22.06 -3.67
N ARG A 55 -14.01 22.06 -2.90
CA ARG A 55 -15.34 21.72 -3.38
C ARG A 55 -15.91 22.94 -4.14
N PRO A 56 -16.51 22.79 -5.33
CA PRO A 56 -17.22 23.88 -5.98
C PRO A 56 -18.34 24.39 -5.06
N VAL A 57 -18.48 25.72 -4.96
CA VAL A 57 -19.59 26.36 -4.23
C VAL A 57 -20.67 26.68 -5.24
N ASP A 58 -21.83 26.02 -5.11
CA ASP A 58 -22.99 26.32 -5.94
C ASP A 58 -23.67 27.58 -5.41
N THR A 59 -23.44 28.70 -6.10
CA THR A 59 -24.23 29.92 -5.95
C THR A 59 -25.48 29.82 -6.83
N VAL A 60 -26.60 29.36 -6.29
CA VAL A 60 -27.92 29.67 -6.85
C VAL A 60 -28.75 30.38 -5.79
N ALA A 61 -29.03 31.63 -6.10
CA ALA A 61 -29.69 32.63 -5.28
C ALA A 61 -31.22 32.51 -5.34
N MET A 62 -31.85 32.76 -4.18
CA MET A 62 -33.04 33.61 -3.94
C MET A 62 -34.38 33.37 -4.65
N ALA A 63 -35.45 33.68 -3.89
CA ALA A 63 -36.87 33.89 -4.25
C ALA A 63 -37.72 32.61 -4.38
N THR A 64 -38.92 32.45 -3.78
CA THR A 64 -39.86 33.38 -3.12
C THR A 64 -40.84 32.54 -2.28
N GLU A 65 -41.30 33.09 -1.14
CA GLU A 65 -42.42 32.57 -0.35
C GLU A 65 -43.76 32.75 -1.08
N ASP A 66 -44.72 31.83 -0.94
CA ASP A 66 -46.04 32.08 -0.33
C ASP A 66 -47.01 30.86 -0.33
N ASN A 67 -47.96 30.91 0.63
CA ASN A 67 -49.28 30.27 0.70
C ASN A 67 -49.50 28.79 1.12
N ASN A 68 -49.86 28.66 2.42
CA ASN A 68 -51.12 28.12 2.96
C ASN A 68 -51.58 26.65 2.72
N THR A 69 -51.72 25.95 3.86
CA THR A 69 -52.89 25.16 4.32
C THR A 69 -53.14 23.72 3.81
N GLU A 70 -53.02 22.80 4.78
CA GLU A 70 -53.90 21.65 5.10
C GLU A 70 -53.98 20.40 4.20
N ASP A 71 -53.89 19.27 4.90
CA ASP A 71 -54.50 17.95 4.66
C ASP A 71 -54.03 17.11 3.45
N GLY A 72 -54.08 15.81 3.70
CA GLY A 72 -54.57 14.90 2.68
C GLY A 72 -53.49 14.07 2.04
N ASN A 73 -53.46 12.81 2.43
CA ASN A 73 -52.93 11.73 1.63
C ASN A 73 -53.26 11.91 0.14
N THR A 74 -52.31 11.62 -0.75
CA THR A 74 -52.37 10.65 -1.86
C THR A 74 -51.54 11.06 -3.09
N ASN A 75 -50.94 10.03 -3.71
CA ASN A 75 -50.61 9.94 -5.14
C ASN A 75 -49.39 10.73 -5.69
N ILE A 76 -48.30 9.97 -5.73
CA ILE A 76 -47.06 10.04 -6.54
C ILE A 76 -47.21 10.70 -7.94
N PRO A 77 -46.12 11.33 -8.45
CA PRO A 77 -45.56 10.87 -9.72
C PRO A 77 -44.06 10.55 -9.59
N ILE A 78 -43.72 9.28 -9.77
CA ILE A 78 -42.37 8.80 -10.03
C ILE A 78 -42.07 9.32 -11.43
N ALA A 79 -41.39 10.45 -11.48
CA ALA A 79 -40.87 11.02 -12.71
C ALA A 79 -39.35 10.98 -12.64
N GLY A 80 -38.77 10.02 -13.35
CA GLY A 80 -37.44 10.15 -13.92
C GLY A 80 -36.26 9.84 -12.99
N TYR A 81 -35.99 8.56 -12.79
CA TYR A 81 -34.60 8.11 -12.72
C TYR A 81 -34.52 6.79 -13.47
N ALA A 82 -33.89 6.87 -14.63
CA ALA A 82 -33.65 5.76 -15.53
C ALA A 82 -33.04 4.58 -14.76
N GLU A 83 -33.47 3.36 -15.10
CA GLU A 83 -32.70 2.15 -14.83
C GLU A 83 -31.29 2.35 -15.42
N SER A 84 -30.36 2.75 -14.57
CA SER A 84 -28.95 2.52 -14.84
C SER A 84 -28.68 1.08 -14.48
N ASP A 85 -28.25 0.29 -15.47
CA ASP A 85 -27.66 -1.03 -15.23
C ASP A 85 -26.71 -0.94 -14.03
N PRO A 86 -26.76 -1.86 -13.06
CA PRO A 86 -25.78 -1.88 -12.00
C PRO A 86 -24.42 -2.10 -12.66
N ALA A 87 -23.63 -1.03 -12.77
CA ALA A 87 -22.25 -1.12 -13.20
C ALA A 87 -21.61 -2.20 -12.34
N SER A 88 -21.25 -3.32 -12.97
CA SER A 88 -20.64 -4.46 -12.28
C SER A 88 -19.35 -3.96 -11.67
N ILE A 89 -19.37 -3.67 -10.38
CA ILE A 89 -18.17 -3.35 -9.62
C ILE A 89 -17.29 -4.59 -9.75
N PRO A 90 -16.12 -4.53 -10.41
CA PRO A 90 -15.25 -5.68 -10.50
C PRO A 90 -14.89 -6.06 -9.06
N MET A 91 -15.26 -7.27 -8.65
CA MET A 91 -14.83 -7.84 -7.37
C MET A 91 -13.33 -7.64 -7.27
N THR A 92 -12.91 -6.74 -6.38
CA THR A 92 -11.50 -6.58 -6.04
C THR A 92 -11.05 -7.93 -5.53
N LYS A 93 -10.17 -8.55 -6.32
CA LYS A 93 -9.53 -9.83 -6.05
C LYS A 93 -9.15 -9.85 -4.57
N ASP A 94 -9.72 -10.78 -3.80
CA ASP A 94 -9.37 -10.95 -2.39
C ASP A 94 -7.86 -11.03 -2.30
N HIS A 95 -7.25 -9.96 -1.79
CA HIS A 95 -5.82 -9.91 -1.58
C HIS A 95 -5.59 -10.68 -0.29
N ASP A 96 -5.19 -11.94 -0.43
CA ASP A 96 -4.61 -12.71 0.67
C ASP A 96 -3.33 -12.00 1.12
N TYR A 97 -3.48 -11.02 2.02
CA TYR A 97 -2.38 -10.44 2.77
C TYR A 97 -1.88 -11.51 3.75
N ALA A 98 -1.22 -12.54 3.23
CA ALA A 98 -0.39 -13.39 4.04
C ALA A 98 0.72 -12.50 4.61
N ALA A 99 0.54 -12.03 5.84
CA ALA A 99 1.57 -11.35 6.59
C ALA A 99 2.79 -12.28 6.61
N SER A 100 3.85 -11.88 5.91
CA SER A 100 5.09 -12.64 5.93
C SER A 100 5.59 -12.69 7.36
N SER A 101 5.67 -13.89 7.94
CA SER A 101 6.01 -14.13 9.34
C SER A 101 7.44 -13.70 9.73
N TRP A 102 8.23 -13.19 8.79
CA TRP A 102 9.64 -12.85 9.01
C TRP A 102 9.87 -11.39 8.67
N ILE A 103 9.53 -10.51 9.61
CA ILE A 103 10.09 -9.16 9.59
C ILE A 103 11.59 -9.35 9.89
N VAL A 104 12.42 -9.29 8.85
CA VAL A 104 13.88 -9.22 9.02
C VAL A 104 14.19 -7.80 9.53
N VAL A 105 14.04 -7.61 10.84
CA VAL A 105 14.56 -6.42 11.52
C VAL A 105 16.05 -6.65 11.72
N ASP A 106 16.88 -5.69 11.30
CA ASP A 106 18.30 -5.66 11.64
C ASP A 106 18.45 -5.83 13.16
N ARG A 107 19.20 -6.86 13.58
CA ARG A 107 19.38 -7.21 14.99
C ARG A 107 19.89 -6.01 15.81
N ILE A 108 20.79 -5.21 15.25
CA ILE A 108 21.34 -4.03 15.93
C ILE A 108 20.24 -2.99 16.14
N LYS A 109 19.42 -2.77 15.10
CA LYS A 109 18.28 -1.84 15.16
C LYS A 109 17.23 -2.31 16.16
N TYR A 110 16.92 -3.60 16.18
CA TYR A 110 15.99 -4.19 17.14
C TYR A 110 16.47 -3.99 18.58
N GLU A 111 17.71 -4.38 18.87
CA GLU A 111 18.28 -4.23 20.23
C GLU A 111 18.35 -2.76 20.67
N SER A 112 18.61 -1.83 19.74
CA SER A 112 18.58 -0.39 20.03
C SER A 112 17.18 0.09 20.40
N MET A 113 16.16 -0.24 19.58
CA MET A 113 14.77 0.16 19.86
C MET A 113 14.25 -0.51 21.14
N SER A 114 14.62 -1.76 21.40
CA SER A 114 14.25 -2.46 22.63
C SER A 114 14.80 -1.77 23.88
N ARG A 115 16.05 -1.28 23.84
CA ARG A 115 16.63 -0.51 24.95
C ARG A 115 15.91 0.81 25.17
N GLU A 116 15.67 1.57 24.09
CA GLU A 116 14.96 2.85 24.17
C GLU A 116 13.55 2.70 24.75
N ILE A 117 12.81 1.67 24.33
CA ILE A 117 11.47 1.36 24.87
C ILE A 117 11.53 1.12 26.38
N GLU A 118 12.54 0.38 26.85
CA GLU A 118 12.67 0.06 28.27
C GLU A 118 13.03 1.30 29.10
N GLU A 119 13.89 2.17 28.58
CA GLU A 119 14.20 3.46 29.21
C GLU A 119 12.97 4.36 29.32
N LEU A 120 12.17 4.46 28.25
CA LEU A 120 10.94 5.25 28.24
C LEU A 120 9.91 4.71 29.25
N ARG A 121 9.81 3.39 29.41
CA ARG A 121 8.95 2.77 30.42
C ARG A 121 9.39 3.13 31.84
N GLN A 122 10.68 3.06 32.12
CA GLN A 122 11.23 3.46 33.43
C GLN A 122 11.01 4.94 33.71
N GLN A 123 11.18 5.81 32.71
CA GLN A 123 10.88 7.23 32.84
C GLN A 123 9.40 7.45 33.17
N LEU A 124 8.49 6.76 32.48
CA LEU A 124 7.06 6.87 32.72
C LEU A 124 6.67 6.39 34.13
N GLU A 125 7.22 5.27 34.58
CA GLU A 125 7.02 4.77 35.95
C GLU A 125 7.54 5.75 37.00
N SER A 126 8.74 6.29 36.80
CA SER A 126 9.33 7.30 37.70
C SER A 126 8.48 8.57 37.74
N TYR A 127 7.98 9.02 36.59
CA TYR A 127 7.12 10.19 36.47
C TYR A 127 5.80 9.98 37.23
N HIS A 128 5.15 8.84 37.03
CA HIS A 128 3.92 8.50 37.77
C HIS A 128 4.15 8.38 39.28
N LEU A 129 5.31 7.86 39.71
CA LEU A 129 5.67 7.80 41.13
C LEU A 129 5.88 9.20 41.72
N THR A 130 6.44 10.15 40.95
CA THR A 130 6.65 11.54 41.40
C THR A 130 5.39 12.40 41.36
N GLN A 131 4.42 12.12 40.48
CA GLN A 131 3.13 12.81 40.42
C GLN A 131 2.07 12.24 41.36
N GLY A 132 2.32 11.08 41.98
CA GLY A 132 1.37 10.38 42.85
C GLY A 132 1.27 10.89 44.30
N PHE A 133 1.80 12.09 44.61
CA PHE A 133 1.69 12.75 45.91
C PHE A 133 0.92 14.07 45.81
#